data_AF-A0A133U677-F1
#
_entry.id   AF-A0A133U677-F1
#
_cell.length_a   1.000
_cell.length_b   1.000
_cell.length_c   1.000
_cell.angle_alpha   90.00
_cell.angle_beta   90.00
_cell.angle_gamma   90.00
#
_symmetry.space_group_name_H-M   'P 1'
#
loop_
_entity.id
_entity.type
_entity.pdbx_description
1 polymer ?
#
loop_
_entity_poly.entity_id
_entity_poly.type
_entity_poly.pdbx_seq_one_letter_code
_entity_poly.pdbx_strand_id
1 'polypeptide(L)'
;MRTIVEGCELQEGCPFFQKAKDMEEETEAGAFFAIYCRGPKEGDCAIKSVADELGWDVVPDNMMPNGNPIPGTGGEEGWPDEVKRRVGP
;
A
#
# COMPACT_ATOMS: atom_id res chain seq x y z
N MET A 1 -17.38 4.08 14.83
CA MET A 1 -16.95 2.67 14.85
C MET A 1 -15.68 2.61 14.03
N ARG A 2 -14.53 2.29 14.63
CA ARG A 2 -13.31 1.99 13.86
C ARG A 2 -13.46 0.58 13.35
N THR A 3 -13.63 0.43 12.04
CA THR A 3 -13.60 -0.89 11.41
C THR A 3 -12.16 -1.36 11.50
N ILE A 4 -11.88 -2.27 12.44
CA ILE A 4 -10.61 -3.00 12.41
C ILE A 4 -10.72 -3.92 11.20
N VAL A 5 -10.00 -3.59 10.13
CA VAL A 5 -9.99 -4.39 8.90
C VAL A 5 -9.13 -5.61 9.17
N GLU A 6 -9.73 -6.64 9.78
CA GLU A 6 -9.09 -7.94 9.92
C GLU A 6 -8.96 -8.59 8.53
N GLY A 7 -7.72 -8.75 8.08
CA GLY A 7 -7.40 -9.61 6.93
C GLY A 7 -7.32 -8.87 5.59
N CYS A 8 -6.27 -9.20 4.83
CA CYS A 8 -6.07 -8.75 3.45
C CYS A 8 -7.09 -9.32 2.45
N GLU A 9 -8.37 -9.00 2.62
CA GLU A 9 -9.40 -9.11 1.58
C GLU A 9 -9.29 -7.98 0.54
N LEU A 10 -8.32 -7.08 0.74
CA LEU A 10 -8.06 -5.92 -0.11
C LEU A 10 -7.29 -6.24 -1.39
N GLN A 11 -7.05 -7.49 -1.77
CA GLN A 11 -6.29 -7.74 -3.02
C GLN A 11 -6.98 -7.08 -4.24
N GLU A 12 -8.31 -7.08 -4.27
CA GLU A 12 -9.07 -6.40 -5.32
C GLU A 12 -9.23 -4.88 -5.07
N GLY A 13 -9.22 -4.43 -3.82
CA GLY A 13 -9.41 -3.02 -3.45
C GLY A 13 -8.12 -2.23 -3.18
N CYS A 14 -6.96 -2.90 -3.16
CA CYS A 14 -5.69 -2.32 -2.79
C CYS A 14 -5.14 -1.52 -3.98
N PRO A 15 -4.90 -0.21 -3.81
CA PRO A 15 -4.41 0.64 -4.89
C PRO A 15 -3.11 0.10 -5.51
N PHE A 16 -2.18 -0.41 -4.69
CA PHE A 16 -0.95 -1.06 -5.15
C PHE A 16 -1.21 -2.26 -6.07
N PHE A 17 -2.12 -3.15 -5.69
CA PHE A 17 -2.35 -4.38 -6.45
C PHE A 17 -3.06 -4.09 -7.78
N GLN A 18 -4.01 -3.14 -7.77
CA GLN A 18 -4.64 -2.65 -9.00
C GLN A 18 -3.59 -2.01 -9.93
N LYS A 19 -2.73 -1.13 -9.39
CA LYS A 19 -1.68 -0.48 -10.17
C LYS A 19 -0.67 -1.46 -10.75
N ALA A 20 -0.25 -2.46 -9.98
CA ALA A 20 0.67 -3.49 -10.44
C ALA A 20 0.07 -4.34 -11.55
N LYS A 21 -1.23 -4.65 -11.48
CA LYS A 21 -1.96 -5.33 -12.54
C LYS A 21 -1.97 -4.52 -13.84
N ASP A 22 -2.25 -3.21 -13.75
CA ASP A 22 -2.20 -2.31 -14.91
C ASP A 22 -0.79 -2.21 -15.53
N MET A 23 0.25 -2.46 -14.74
CA MET A 23 1.65 -2.47 -15.15
C MET A 23 2.15 -3.85 -15.62
N GLU A 24 1.31 -4.90 -15.59
CA GLU A 24 1.69 -6.29 -15.85
C GLU A 24 2.72 -6.88 -14.85
N GLU A 25 2.82 -6.31 -13.64
CA GLU A 25 3.77 -6.67 -12.56
C GLU A 25 3.09 -7.52 -11.46
N GLU A 26 2.11 -8.36 -11.85
CA GLU A 26 1.29 -9.14 -10.90
C GLU A 26 2.10 -10.11 -10.04
N THR A 27 3.21 -10.64 -10.57
CA THR A 27 4.06 -11.62 -9.87
C THR A 27 4.82 -10.96 -8.72
N GLU A 28 5.42 -9.81 -8.99
CA GLU A 28 6.15 -8.96 -8.06
C GLU A 28 5.21 -8.48 -6.97
N ALA A 29 4.03 -7.98 -7.35
CA ALA A 29 2.98 -7.59 -6.40
C ALA A 29 2.47 -8.76 -5.56
N GLY A 30 2.38 -9.96 -6.14
CA GLY A 30 2.05 -11.19 -5.43
C GLY A 30 3.06 -11.53 -4.32
N ALA A 31 4.36 -11.30 -4.56
CA ALA A 31 5.39 -11.49 -3.54
C ALA A 31 5.26 -10.47 -2.40
N PHE A 32 5.03 -9.19 -2.72
CA PHE A 32 4.78 -8.16 -1.71
C PHE A 32 3.52 -8.46 -0.89
N PHE A 33 2.46 -8.95 -1.53
CA PHE A 33 1.25 -9.37 -0.86
C PHE A 33 1.50 -10.55 0.09
N ALA A 34 2.25 -11.56 -0.33
CA ALA A 34 2.59 -12.69 0.52
C ALA A 34 3.39 -12.27 1.77
N ILE A 35 4.23 -11.24 1.67
CA ILE A 35 5.11 -10.78 2.77
C ILE A 35 4.41 -9.80 3.71
N TYR A 36 3.78 -8.76 3.19
CA TYR A 36 3.22 -7.64 3.95
C TYR A 36 1.73 -7.76 4.23
N CYS A 37 1.06 -8.73 3.62
CA CYS A 37 -0.38 -8.88 3.76
C CYS A 37 -0.78 -10.13 4.54
N ARG A 38 -0.06 -11.24 4.34
CA ARG A 38 -0.30 -12.53 5.02
C ARG A 38 0.95 -13.10 5.70
N GLY A 39 2.04 -12.34 5.65
CA GLY A 39 3.37 -12.82 5.95
C GLY A 39 3.96 -12.22 7.22
N PRO A 40 5.26 -12.48 7.45
CA PRO A 40 5.93 -12.04 8.67
C PRO A 40 6.03 -10.52 8.83
N LYS A 41 5.80 -9.75 7.76
CA LYS A 41 5.80 -8.27 7.77
C LYS A 41 4.40 -7.68 7.71
N GLU A 42 3.37 -8.45 8.07
CA GLU A 42 2.00 -7.95 8.04
C GLU A 42 1.80 -6.67 8.85
N GLY A 43 2.41 -6.61 10.05
CA GLY A 43 2.38 -5.43 10.92
C GLY A 43 3.15 -4.21 10.38
N ASP A 44 3.98 -4.41 9.35
CA ASP A 44 4.82 -3.35 8.77
C ASP A 44 4.26 -2.82 7.44
N CYS A 45 3.01 -3.17 7.09
CA CYS A 45 2.40 -2.72 5.85
C CYS A 45 2.03 -1.23 5.92
N ALA A 46 2.83 -0.38 5.26
CA ALA A 46 2.63 1.07 5.22
C ALA A 46 1.26 1.46 4.65
N ILE A 47 0.78 0.75 3.62
CA ILE A 47 -0.54 0.94 3.02
C ILE A 47 -1.65 0.78 4.07
N LYS A 48 -1.59 -0.30 4.87
CA LYS A 48 -2.57 -0.54 5.95
C LYS A 48 -2.47 0.55 7.02
N SER A 49 -1.26 0.90 7.44
CA SER A 49 -1.05 1.94 8.45
C SER A 49 -1.63 3.29 8.02
N VAL A 50 -1.44 3.69 6.76
CA VAL A 50 -2.03 4.92 6.22
C VAL A 50 -3.55 4.81 6.14
N ALA A 51 -4.06 3.69 5.62
CA ALA A 51 -5.50 3.49 5.46
C ALA A 51 -6.28 3.45 6.78
N ASP A 52 -5.73 2.78 7.80
CA ASP A 52 -6.35 2.66 9.13
C ASP A 52 -6.47 4.02 9.85
N GLU A 53 -5.56 4.95 9.55
CA GLU A 53 -5.50 6.24 10.21
C GLU A 53 -6.17 7.36 9.42
N LEU A 54 -5.98 7.40 8.10
CA LEU A 54 -6.39 8.50 7.25
C LEU A 54 -7.50 8.13 6.25
N GLY A 55 -7.74 6.83 6.04
CA GLY A 55 -8.70 6.33 5.07
C GLY A 55 -8.05 5.78 3.80
N TRP A 56 -8.77 4.92 3.09
CA TRP A 56 -8.30 4.28 1.85
C TRP A 56 -8.22 5.25 0.67
N ASP A 57 -9.02 6.31 0.67
CA ASP A 57 -9.12 7.31 -0.38
C ASP A 57 -7.87 8.21 -0.48
N VAL A 58 -7.09 8.31 0.59
CA VAL A 58 -5.84 9.10 0.59
C VAL A 58 -4.61 8.28 0.23
N VAL A 59 -4.71 6.95 0.17
CA VAL A 59 -3.57 6.07 -0.15
C VAL A 59 -3.20 6.25 -1.63
N PRO A 60 -1.95 6.65 -1.94
CA PRO A 60 -1.50 6.77 -3.32
C PRO A 60 -1.55 5.43 -4.05
N ASP A 61 -1.99 5.44 -5.31
CA ASP A 61 -2.09 4.24 -6.15
C ASP A 61 -0.74 3.58 -6.41
N ASN A 62 0.33 4.36 -6.40
CA ASN A 62 1.69 3.90 -6.58
C ASN A 62 2.46 3.65 -5.29
N MET A 63 1.83 3.68 -4.12
CA MET A 63 2.49 3.32 -2.86
C MET A 63 2.67 1.81 -2.75
N MET A 64 3.89 1.34 -2.47
CA MET A 64 4.17 -0.06 -2.16
C MET A 64 3.96 -0.35 -0.67
N PRO A 65 3.75 -1.63 -0.26
CA PRO A 65 3.57 -2.01 1.14
C PRO A 65 4.74 -1.66 2.07
N ASN A 66 5.94 -1.44 1.51
CA ASN A 66 7.12 -1.02 2.26
C ASN A 66 7.26 0.51 2.42
N GLY A 67 6.25 1.29 2.00
CA GLY A 67 6.23 2.75 2.11
C GLY A 67 6.88 3.51 0.95
N ASN A 68 7.52 2.83 0.00
CA ASN A 68 8.16 3.47 -1.15
C ASN A 68 7.22 3.52 -2.37
N PRO A 69 7.42 4.45 -3.32
CA PRO A 69 6.68 4.44 -4.58
C PRO A 69 7.13 3.28 -5.49
N ILE A 70 6.21 2.76 -6.31
CA ILE A 70 6.52 1.76 -7.35
C ILE A 70 7.55 2.39 -8.32
N PRO A 71 8.68 1.72 -8.61
CA PRO A 71 9.67 2.25 -9.54
C PRO A 71 9.06 2.65 -10.90
N GLY A 72 9.41 3.84 -11.39
CA GLY A 72 8.93 4.33 -12.70
C GLY A 72 7.56 5.01 -12.69
N THR A 73 6.88 5.10 -11.54
CA THR A 73 5.53 5.70 -11.42
C THR A 73 5.50 7.11 -10.83
N GLY A 74 6.67 7.73 -10.64
CA GLY A 74 6.83 9.00 -9.92
C GLY A 74 7.33 8.82 -8.49
N GLY A 75 7.72 9.93 -7.86
CA GLY A 75 8.22 9.94 -6.49
C GLY A 75 7.14 10.21 -5.45
N GLU A 76 7.53 10.20 -4.18
CA GLU A 76 6.66 10.60 -3.07
C GLU A 76 6.25 12.07 -3.14
N GLU A 77 6.89 12.92 -3.96
CA GLU A 77 6.61 14.36 -4.01
C GLU A 77 5.15 14.68 -4.35
N GLY A 78 4.51 13.81 -5.14
CA GLY A 78 3.09 13.92 -5.51
C GLY A 78 2.11 13.43 -4.45
N TRP A 79 2.58 12.81 -3.37
CA TRP A 79 1.73 12.28 -2.31
C TRP A 79 1.20 13.38 -1.39
N PRO A 80 0.02 13.18 -0.76
CA PRO A 80 -0.45 14.07 0.28
C PRO A 80 0.58 14.20 1.41
N ASP A 81 0.76 15.40 1.96
CA ASP A 81 1.77 15.66 3.00
C ASP A 81 1.52 14.86 4.29
N GLU A 82 0.27 14.52 4.58
CA GLU A 82 -0.11 13.60 5.65
C GLU A 82 0.36 12.17 5.43
N VAL A 83 0.37 11.70 4.18
CA VAL A 83 0.87 10.37 3.82
C VAL A 83 2.40 10.35 3.90
N LYS A 84 3.08 11.35 3.30
CA LYS A 84 4.55 11.47 3.33
C LYS A 84 5.12 11.41 4.75
N ARG A 85 4.48 12.13 5.69
CA ARG A 85 4.88 12.17 7.10
C ARG A 85 4.81 10.82 7.83
N ARG A 86 4.20 9.79 7.24
CA ARG A 86 4.05 8.46 7.84
C ARG A 86 4.92 7.38 7.24
N VAL A 87 5.33 7.56 5.98
CA VAL A 87 6.07 6.53 5.22
C VAL A 87 7.53 6.91 4.97
N GLY A 88 7.85 8.20 5.07
CA GLY A 88 9.24 8.66 5.09
C GLY A 88 9.96 8.29 6.40
N PRO A 89 11.30 8.42 6.43
CA PRO A 89 12.06 8.31 7.68
C PRO A 89 11.66 9.34 8.74
#